data_AF-A0A4P6TPN9-F1
#
_entry.id   AF-A0A4P6TPN9-F1
#
_cell.length_a   1.000
_cell.length_b   1.000
_cell.length_c   1.000
_cell.angle_alpha   90.00
_cell.angle_beta   90.00
_cell.angle_gamma   90.00
#
_symmetry.space_group_name_H-M   'P 1'
#
loop_
_entity.id
_entity.type
_entity.pdbx_description
1 polymer ?
#
loop_
_entity_poly.entity_id
_entity_poly.type
_entity_poly.pdbx_seq_one_letter_code
_entity_poly.pdbx_strand_id
1 'polypeptide(L)'
;MNPLLTRFLHTIHPAYFMEFPLWNTADGEVVGEFLKVRLASRFAPVSDAAGEPLGVLASLHAVAPGGEPIGGEVLSRLTGVSETPVVLDRFIRCLHLLNYLHGQHQDKILLLPVSVALLERVSQDHGRVFRQIVDQLAMPQLQIGFVLPADYAQQPDRLQALQQSYARHGFATYVANALSLMVSTATLDSHRSTVDGLDDGMVTKN
;
A
#
# COMPACT_ATOMS: atom_id res chain seq x y z
N MET A 1 -4.26 21.42 -0.29
CA MET A 1 -4.27 20.20 -1.12
C MET A 1 -2.84 19.65 -1.16
N ASN A 2 -2.65 18.35 -0.93
CA ASN A 2 -1.31 17.73 -0.91
C ASN A 2 -0.58 17.98 -2.25
N PRO A 3 0.61 18.62 -2.27
CA PRO A 3 1.31 18.96 -3.51
C PRO A 3 1.79 17.73 -4.28
N LEU A 4 2.11 16.64 -3.58
CA LEU A 4 2.46 15.35 -4.18
C LEU A 4 1.26 14.77 -4.93
N LEU A 5 0.08 14.78 -4.29
CA LEU A 5 -1.16 14.33 -4.94
C LEU A 5 -1.47 15.21 -6.17
N THR A 6 -1.35 16.52 -6.01
CA THR A 6 -1.60 17.46 -7.11
C THR A 6 -0.71 17.15 -8.31
N ARG A 7 0.59 16.95 -8.09
CA ARG A 7 1.54 16.53 -9.13
C ARG A 7 1.11 15.22 -9.77
N PHE A 8 0.80 14.20 -8.96
CA PHE A 8 0.36 12.89 -9.45
C PHE A 8 -0.89 12.98 -10.34
N LEU A 9 -1.90 13.75 -9.92
CA LEU A 9 -3.14 13.96 -10.66
C LEU A 9 -2.91 14.69 -12.00
N HIS A 10 -1.87 15.52 -12.11
CA HIS A 10 -1.57 16.25 -13.35
C HIS A 10 -0.61 15.51 -14.29
N THR A 11 0.23 14.59 -13.80
CA THR A 11 1.26 13.94 -14.63
C THR A 11 1.00 12.46 -14.86
N ILE A 12 0.76 11.70 -13.80
CA ILE A 12 0.71 10.23 -13.84
C ILE A 12 -0.72 9.74 -14.04
N HIS A 13 -1.67 10.30 -13.29
CA HIS A 13 -3.07 9.87 -13.31
C HIS A 13 -3.70 9.93 -14.71
N PRO A 14 -3.56 11.00 -15.51
CA PRO A 14 -4.19 11.07 -16.82
C PRO A 14 -3.62 10.06 -17.83
N ALA A 15 -2.37 9.63 -17.64
CA ALA A 15 -1.69 8.71 -18.54
C ALA A 15 -1.95 7.23 -18.22
N TYR A 16 -2.21 6.89 -16.95
CA TYR A 16 -2.27 5.49 -16.51
C TYR A 16 -3.56 5.11 -15.79
N PHE A 17 -4.28 6.05 -15.18
CA PHE A 17 -5.30 5.76 -14.16
C PHE A 17 -6.56 6.62 -14.26
N MET A 18 -6.88 7.19 -15.42
CA MET A 18 -7.99 8.15 -15.56
C MET A 18 -9.35 7.62 -15.07
N GLU A 19 -9.56 6.30 -15.13
CA GLU A 19 -10.80 5.63 -14.70
C GLU A 19 -10.86 5.35 -13.19
N PHE A 20 -9.80 5.67 -12.44
CA PHE A 20 -9.67 5.36 -11.02
C PHE A 20 -9.63 6.65 -10.20
N PRO A 21 -10.77 7.10 -9.64
CA PRO A 21 -10.82 8.33 -8.84
C PRO A 21 -9.88 8.25 -7.63
N LEU A 22 -9.25 9.37 -7.29
CA LEU A 22 -8.32 9.46 -6.17
C LEU A 22 -8.34 10.87 -5.57
N TRP A 23 -8.44 10.97 -4.24
CA TRP A 23 -8.62 12.23 -3.52
C TRP A 23 -7.98 12.19 -2.12
N ASN A 24 -7.83 13.35 -1.48
CA ASN A 24 -7.42 13.41 -0.06
C ASN A 24 -8.65 13.38 0.85
N THR A 25 -8.55 12.70 1.98
CA THR A 25 -9.47 12.86 3.10
C THR A 25 -9.16 14.13 3.89
N ALA A 26 -10.04 14.49 4.83
CA ALA A 26 -9.82 15.62 5.73
C ALA A 26 -8.52 15.46 6.55
N ASP A 27 -8.18 14.22 6.89
CA ASP A 27 -6.98 13.87 7.67
C ASP A 27 -5.71 13.78 6.81
N GLY A 28 -5.79 14.10 5.51
CA GLY A 28 -4.65 14.10 4.59
C GLY A 28 -4.30 12.76 3.98
N GLU A 29 -5.02 11.68 4.33
CA GLU A 29 -4.86 10.37 3.70
C GLU A 29 -5.30 10.44 2.23
N VAL A 30 -4.50 9.88 1.33
CA VAL A 30 -4.87 9.70 -0.06
C VAL A 30 -5.69 8.42 -0.17
N VAL A 31 -6.90 8.50 -0.71
CA VAL A 31 -7.78 7.35 -0.95
C VAL A 31 -8.17 7.26 -2.42
N GLY A 32 -8.36 6.04 -2.90
CA GLY A 32 -8.81 5.77 -4.26
C GLY A 32 -10.15 5.05 -4.28
N GLU A 33 -10.73 4.91 -5.48
CA GLU A 33 -11.92 4.10 -5.69
C GLU A 33 -11.76 3.18 -6.91
N PHE A 34 -12.28 1.96 -6.78
CA PHE A 34 -12.45 1.03 -7.89
C PHE A 34 -13.79 0.31 -7.78
N LEU A 35 -14.65 0.41 -8.78
CA LEU A 35 -16.00 -0.18 -8.76
C LEU A 35 -16.79 0.16 -7.47
N LYS A 36 -16.74 1.42 -7.03
CA LYS A 36 -17.33 1.90 -5.76
C LYS A 36 -16.73 1.30 -4.48
N VAL A 37 -15.68 0.48 -4.60
CA VAL A 37 -14.90 0.01 -3.46
C VAL A 37 -13.88 1.08 -3.12
N ARG A 38 -13.94 1.59 -1.89
CA ARG A 38 -12.97 2.56 -1.39
C ARG A 38 -11.67 1.85 -1.06
N LEU A 39 -10.56 2.39 -1.55
CA LEU A 39 -9.21 1.84 -1.40
C LEU A 39 -8.38 2.78 -0.51
N ALA A 40 -7.78 2.22 0.53
CA ALA A 40 -6.91 2.92 1.46
C ALA A 40 -5.64 2.11 1.72
N SER A 41 -4.61 2.77 2.27
CA SER A 41 -3.33 2.14 2.58
C SER A 41 -3.16 1.93 4.08
N ARG A 42 -2.61 0.79 4.47
CA ARG A 42 -2.09 0.56 5.82
C ARG A 42 -0.63 0.15 5.71
N PHE A 43 0.15 0.46 6.74
CA PHE A 43 1.58 0.14 6.78
C PHE A 43 1.89 -0.58 8.08
N ALA A 44 2.62 -1.68 7.99
CA ALA A 44 3.07 -2.44 9.15
C ALA A 44 4.59 -2.67 9.06
N PRO A 45 5.35 -2.47 10.15
CA PRO A 45 6.75 -2.80 10.17
C PRO A 45 6.97 -4.31 9.98
N VAL A 46 8.02 -4.67 9.26
CA VAL A 46 8.42 -6.06 9.04
C VAL A 46 9.89 -6.28 9.30
N SER A 47 10.21 -7.51 9.72
CA SER A 47 11.57 -8.02 9.86
C SER A 47 11.84 -9.12 8.83
N ASP A 48 13.13 -9.35 8.57
CA ASP A 48 13.59 -10.52 7.82
C ASP A 48 13.50 -11.81 8.67
N ALA A 49 13.95 -12.93 8.09
CA ALA A 49 13.94 -14.23 8.74
C ALA A 49 14.88 -14.33 9.96
N ALA A 50 15.87 -13.44 10.08
CA ALA A 50 16.74 -13.33 11.25
C ALA A 50 16.14 -12.46 12.36
N GLY A 51 15.01 -11.80 12.10
CA GLY A 51 14.35 -10.88 13.02
C GLY A 51 14.83 -9.43 12.89
N GLU A 52 15.73 -9.15 11.95
CA GLU A 52 16.27 -7.80 11.75
C GLU A 52 15.24 -6.90 11.05
N PRO A 53 15.08 -5.63 11.50
CA PRO A 53 14.14 -4.71 10.87
C PRO A 53 14.45 -4.51 9.39
N LEU A 54 13.45 -4.76 8.53
CA LEU A 54 13.61 -4.67 7.09
C LEU A 54 12.96 -3.41 6.50
N GLY A 55 11.75 -3.06 6.95
CA GLY A 55 11.02 -1.94 6.39
C GLY A 55 9.57 -1.87 6.83
N VAL A 56 8.73 -1.24 6.02
CA VAL A 56 7.27 -1.19 6.20
C VAL A 56 6.55 -1.82 5.02
N LEU A 57 5.71 -2.80 5.31
CA LEU A 57 4.86 -3.46 4.34
C LEU A 57 3.56 -2.68 4.15
N ALA A 58 3.31 -2.26 2.91
CA ALA A 58 2.02 -1.71 2.53
C ALA A 58 0.98 -2.84 2.40
N SER A 59 -0.22 -2.59 2.91
CA SER A 59 -1.38 -3.45 2.71
C SER A 59 -2.59 -2.63 2.26
N LEU A 60 -3.38 -3.23 1.39
CA LEU A 60 -4.63 -2.65 0.92
C LEU A 60 -5.72 -2.84 1.97
N HIS A 61 -6.34 -1.74 2.38
CA HIS A 61 -7.60 -1.76 3.09
C HIS A 61 -8.70 -1.32 2.11
N ALA A 62 -9.47 -2.30 1.62
CA ALA A 62 -10.56 -2.06 0.67
C ALA A 62 -11.90 -2.25 1.37
N VAL A 63 -12.82 -1.31 1.18
CA VAL A 63 -14.13 -1.28 1.85
C VAL A 63 -15.24 -1.12 0.82
N ALA A 64 -16.19 -2.04 0.82
CA ALA A 64 -17.37 -2.02 -0.04
C ALA A 64 -18.27 -0.80 0.28
N PRO A 65 -19.19 -0.42 -0.62
CA PRO A 65 -20.19 0.62 -0.33
C PRO A 65 -21.01 0.37 0.95
N GLY A 66 -21.24 -0.89 1.32
CA GLY A 66 -21.96 -1.29 2.54
C GLY A 66 -21.11 -1.21 3.81
N GLY A 67 -19.81 -0.93 3.70
CA GLY A 67 -18.88 -0.86 4.83
C GLY A 67 -18.12 -2.17 5.10
N GLU A 68 -18.41 -3.24 4.36
CA GLU A 68 -17.74 -4.53 4.53
C GLU A 68 -16.31 -4.50 3.96
N PRO A 69 -15.32 -5.07 4.67
CA PRO A 69 -13.97 -5.19 4.12
C PRO A 69 -13.94 -6.19 2.95
N ILE A 70 -13.23 -5.83 1.89
CA ILE A 70 -12.98 -6.68 0.72
C ILE A 70 -11.50 -7.06 0.68
N GLY A 71 -11.21 -8.35 0.54
CA GLY A 71 -9.84 -8.83 0.32
C GLY A 71 -9.29 -8.42 -1.06
N GLY A 72 -8.01 -8.10 -1.15
CA GLY A 72 -7.38 -7.64 -2.42
C GLY A 72 -7.49 -8.65 -3.57
N GLU A 73 -7.47 -9.96 -3.29
CA GLU A 73 -7.71 -10.99 -4.31
C GLU A 73 -9.14 -10.96 -4.84
N VAL A 74 -10.13 -10.77 -3.96
CA VAL A 74 -11.53 -10.64 -4.35
C VAL A 74 -11.69 -9.42 -5.24
N LEU A 75 -11.10 -8.28 -4.85
CA LEU A 75 -11.09 -7.06 -5.66
C LEU A 75 -10.47 -7.30 -7.05
N SER A 76 -9.36 -8.04 -7.12
CA SER A 76 -8.70 -8.39 -8.38
C SER A 76 -9.54 -9.32 -9.26
N ARG A 77 -10.43 -10.14 -8.68
CA ARG A 77 -11.38 -10.97 -9.45
C ARG A 77 -12.57 -10.18 -9.98
N LEU A 78 -12.88 -9.02 -9.40
CA LEU A 78 -13.93 -8.11 -9.89
C LEU A 78 -13.51 -7.36 -11.16
N THR A 79 -12.22 -7.37 -11.51
CA THR A 79 -11.74 -6.82 -12.78
C THR A 79 -12.13 -7.78 -13.92
N GLY A 80 -12.93 -7.30 -14.89
CA GLY A 80 -13.40 -8.11 -16.03
C GLY A 80 -12.30 -8.54 -17.02
N VAL A 81 -12.72 -9.14 -18.14
CA VAL A 81 -11.86 -9.69 -19.21
C VAL A 81 -11.04 -8.58 -19.90
N SER A 82 -9.84 -8.24 -19.41
CA SER A 82 -8.81 -7.41 -20.08
C SER A 82 -7.52 -7.24 -19.21
N GLU A 83 -6.73 -6.19 -19.49
CA GLU A 83 -5.55 -5.72 -18.73
C GLU A 83 -5.90 -5.04 -17.38
N THR A 84 -7.19 -4.86 -17.05
CA THR A 84 -7.65 -4.19 -15.81
C THR A 84 -6.98 -4.66 -14.51
N PRO A 85 -6.70 -5.97 -14.27
CA PRO A 85 -5.99 -6.38 -13.05
C PRO A 85 -4.57 -5.82 -12.95
N VAL A 86 -3.87 -5.68 -14.09
CA VAL A 86 -2.52 -5.10 -14.13
C VAL A 86 -2.56 -3.61 -13.82
N VAL A 87 -3.54 -2.90 -14.36
CA VAL A 87 -3.74 -1.47 -14.11
C VAL A 87 -4.13 -1.23 -12.66
N LEU A 88 -5.04 -2.03 -12.11
CA LEU A 88 -5.47 -1.95 -10.71
C LEU A 88 -4.30 -2.20 -9.75
N ASP A 89 -3.48 -3.22 -9.99
CA ASP A 89 -2.28 -3.48 -9.16
C ASP A 89 -1.30 -2.29 -9.18
N ARG A 90 -1.04 -1.73 -10.38
CA ARG A 90 -0.21 -0.52 -10.52
C ARG A 90 -0.82 0.67 -9.78
N PHE A 91 -2.14 0.84 -9.85
CA PHE A 91 -2.87 1.91 -9.17
C PHE A 91 -2.74 1.78 -7.65
N ILE A 92 -2.98 0.59 -7.10
CA ILE A 92 -2.84 0.29 -5.65
C ILE A 92 -1.42 0.60 -5.18
N ARG A 93 -0.40 0.24 -5.95
CA ARG A 93 0.99 0.56 -5.61
C ARG A 93 1.28 2.07 -5.64
N CYS A 94 0.67 2.82 -6.55
CA CYS A 94 0.77 4.28 -6.55
C CYS A 94 0.06 4.89 -5.34
N LEU A 95 -1.12 4.36 -4.97
CA LEU A 95 -1.84 4.77 -3.76
C LEU A 95 -1.00 4.54 -2.50
N HIS A 96 -0.34 3.38 -2.40
CA HIS A 96 0.59 3.08 -1.31
C HIS A 96 1.79 4.03 -1.29
N LEU A 97 2.40 4.29 -2.46
CA LEU A 97 3.50 5.23 -2.59
C LEU A 97 3.12 6.64 -2.12
N LEU A 98 1.97 7.16 -2.57
CA LEU A 98 1.49 8.50 -2.20
C LEU A 98 1.27 8.62 -0.68
N ASN A 99 0.65 7.60 -0.06
CA ASN A 99 0.41 7.60 1.38
C ASN A 99 1.70 7.42 2.19
N TYR A 100 2.61 6.57 1.72
CA TYR A 100 3.91 6.38 2.37
C TYR A 100 4.72 7.68 2.38
N LEU A 101 4.73 8.41 1.27
CA LEU A 101 5.43 9.69 1.13
C LEU A 101 4.79 10.82 1.95
N HIS A 102 3.53 10.68 2.34
CA HIS A 102 2.87 11.62 3.25
C HIS A 102 3.03 11.22 4.72
N GLY A 103 3.24 9.93 5.00
CA GLY A 103 3.28 9.36 6.34
C GLY A 103 4.62 9.53 7.06
N GLN A 104 4.74 8.87 8.22
CA GLN A 104 5.86 9.00 9.17
C GLN A 104 7.01 8.00 8.94
N HIS A 105 6.94 7.15 7.91
CA HIS A 105 7.88 6.03 7.70
C HIS A 105 8.90 6.27 6.57
N GLN A 106 9.12 7.52 6.19
CA GLN A 106 9.87 7.92 4.98
C GLN A 106 11.36 7.52 5.00
N ASP A 107 11.87 7.12 6.16
CA ASP A 107 13.23 6.66 6.42
C ASP A 107 13.40 5.13 6.25
N LYS A 108 12.29 4.38 6.11
CA LYS A 108 12.29 2.90 6.03
C LYS A 108 12.08 2.40 4.61
N ILE A 109 12.55 1.21 4.27
CA ILE A 109 12.23 0.59 2.97
C ILE A 109 10.72 0.42 2.84
N LEU A 110 10.13 0.95 1.76
CA LEU A 110 8.74 0.70 1.40
C LEU A 110 8.63 -0.65 0.68
N LEU A 111 7.90 -1.59 1.29
CA LEU A 111 7.65 -2.90 0.72
C LEU A 111 6.25 -2.96 0.11
N LEU A 112 6.18 -3.28 -1.18
CA LEU A 112 4.96 -3.31 -1.98
C LEU A 112 4.64 -4.74 -2.41
N PRO A 113 3.52 -5.33 -1.98
CA PRO A 113 3.04 -6.60 -2.51
C PRO A 113 2.79 -6.53 -4.02
N VAL A 114 3.03 -7.64 -4.71
CA VAL A 114 2.69 -7.82 -6.13
C VAL A 114 1.69 -8.96 -6.28
N SER A 115 0.62 -8.74 -7.02
CA SER A 115 -0.34 -9.80 -7.34
C SER A 115 0.22 -10.84 -8.33
N VAL A 116 -0.19 -12.10 -8.15
CA VAL A 116 0.09 -13.18 -9.12
C VAL A 116 -0.40 -12.80 -10.53
N ALA A 117 -1.61 -12.20 -10.61
CA ALA A 117 -2.22 -11.78 -11.86
C ALA A 117 -1.34 -10.81 -12.67
N LEU A 118 -0.63 -9.87 -12.00
CA LEU A 118 0.31 -9.00 -12.68
C LEU A 118 1.53 -9.77 -13.19
N LEU A 119 2.09 -10.65 -12.37
CA LEU A 119 3.29 -11.42 -12.70
C LEU A 119 3.06 -12.45 -13.82
N GLU A 120 1.81 -12.86 -14.03
CA GLU A 120 1.42 -13.76 -15.14
C GLU A 120 1.08 -13.01 -16.44
N ARG A 121 0.49 -11.82 -16.34
CA ARG A 121 0.05 -11.04 -17.51
C ARG A 121 1.16 -10.18 -18.12
N VAL A 122 2.12 -9.74 -17.32
CA VAL A 122 3.29 -8.99 -17.82
C VAL A 122 4.34 -10.01 -18.22
N SER A 123 4.60 -10.11 -19.53
CA SER A 123 5.51 -11.11 -20.08
C SER A 123 6.98 -10.82 -19.79
N GLN A 124 7.38 -9.53 -19.77
CA GLN A 124 8.76 -9.10 -19.54
C GLN A 124 8.83 -7.70 -18.92
N ASP A 125 10.01 -7.37 -18.39
CA ASP A 125 10.38 -6.02 -17.94
C ASP A 125 9.54 -5.47 -16.76
N HIS A 126 9.23 -6.35 -15.81
CA HIS A 126 8.65 -6.01 -14.52
C HIS A 126 9.48 -4.91 -13.85
N GLY A 127 8.78 -3.92 -13.29
CA GLY A 127 9.38 -2.74 -12.65
C GLY A 127 9.41 -1.50 -13.55
N ARG A 128 9.55 -1.62 -14.88
CA ARG A 128 9.76 -0.47 -15.78
C ARG A 128 8.73 0.65 -15.61
N VAL A 129 7.44 0.31 -15.74
CA VAL A 129 6.36 1.30 -15.65
C VAL A 129 6.34 1.96 -14.26
N PHE A 130 6.61 1.19 -13.22
CA PHE A 130 6.63 1.74 -11.86
C PHE A 130 7.84 2.63 -11.62
N ARG A 131 9.02 2.30 -12.17
CA ARG A 131 10.19 3.19 -12.14
C ARG A 131 9.91 4.52 -12.83
N GLN A 132 9.28 4.50 -14.00
CA GLN A 132 8.87 5.74 -14.69
C GLN A 132 7.92 6.61 -13.84
N ILE A 133 7.02 5.98 -13.08
CA ILE A 133 6.13 6.68 -12.15
C ILE A 133 6.93 7.30 -10.99
N VAL A 134 7.83 6.53 -10.36
CA VAL A 134 8.68 7.01 -9.26
C VAL A 134 9.60 8.15 -9.72
N ASP A 135 10.17 8.06 -10.91
CA ASP A 135 11.02 9.11 -11.50
C ASP A 135 10.25 10.42 -11.74
N GLN A 136 9.00 10.35 -12.19
CA GLN A 136 8.15 11.54 -12.40
C GLN A 136 7.76 12.24 -11.10
N LEU A 137 7.77 11.51 -9.98
CA LEU A 137 7.62 12.07 -8.64
C LEU A 137 8.94 12.64 -8.10
N ALA A 138 10.04 12.52 -8.85
CA ALA A 138 11.36 13.11 -8.58
C ALA A 138 11.97 12.71 -7.22
N MET A 139 11.88 11.43 -6.85
CA MET A 139 12.27 10.92 -5.54
C MET A 139 13.59 10.12 -5.60
N PRO A 140 14.77 10.75 -5.46
CA PRO A 140 16.07 10.08 -5.67
C PRO A 140 16.52 9.17 -4.52
N GLN A 141 15.92 9.25 -3.32
CA GLN A 141 16.38 8.50 -2.14
C GLN A 141 15.40 7.43 -1.65
N LEU A 142 14.31 7.20 -2.38
CA LEU A 142 13.27 6.26 -1.95
C LEU A 142 13.70 4.81 -2.18
N GLN A 143 13.82 4.04 -1.10
CA GLN A 143 14.11 2.61 -1.16
C GLN A 143 12.80 1.82 -1.27
N ILE A 144 12.64 1.08 -2.36
CA ILE A 144 11.43 0.28 -2.63
C ILE A 144 11.81 -1.19 -2.84
N GLY A 145 11.11 -2.07 -2.14
CA GLY A 145 11.15 -3.51 -2.35
C GLY A 145 9.80 -4.06 -2.81
N PHE A 146 9.83 -5.04 -3.70
CA PHE A 146 8.63 -5.77 -4.12
C PHE A 146 8.51 -7.09 -3.38
N VAL A 147 7.35 -7.35 -2.80
CA VAL A 147 7.05 -8.62 -2.13
C VAL A 147 6.33 -9.54 -3.10
N LEU A 148 7.04 -10.58 -3.52
CA LEU A 148 6.56 -11.61 -4.43
C LEU A 148 5.72 -12.65 -3.67
N PRO A 149 4.68 -13.22 -4.32
CA PRO A 149 3.88 -14.30 -3.73
C PRO A 149 4.74 -15.50 -3.32
N ALA A 150 4.36 -16.18 -2.23
CA ALA A 150 5.14 -17.28 -1.65
C ALA A 150 5.38 -18.44 -2.64
N ASP A 151 4.44 -18.68 -3.56
CA ASP A 151 4.52 -19.76 -4.57
C ASP A 151 5.74 -19.62 -5.49
N TYR A 152 6.30 -18.41 -5.64
CA TYR A 152 7.51 -18.20 -6.42
C TYR A 152 8.77 -18.77 -5.75
N ALA A 153 8.74 -19.06 -4.45
CA ALA A 153 9.84 -19.77 -3.78
C ALA A 153 10.08 -21.16 -4.39
N GLN A 154 9.05 -21.78 -4.98
CA GLN A 154 9.11 -23.11 -5.58
C GLN A 154 9.42 -23.07 -7.09
N GLN A 155 9.71 -21.89 -7.65
CA GLN A 155 9.95 -21.69 -9.09
C GLN A 155 11.28 -20.92 -9.30
N PRO A 156 12.45 -21.53 -9.07
CA PRO A 156 13.73 -20.83 -8.98
C PRO A 156 14.09 -20.03 -10.24
N ASP A 157 13.89 -20.60 -11.43
CA ASP A 157 14.20 -19.91 -12.69
C ASP A 157 13.30 -18.68 -12.89
N ARG A 158 12.00 -18.83 -12.59
CA ARG A 158 11.03 -17.73 -12.70
C ARG A 158 11.30 -16.66 -11.64
N LEU A 159 11.62 -17.06 -10.41
CA LEU A 159 12.00 -16.15 -9.33
C LEU A 159 13.25 -15.36 -9.73
N GLN A 160 14.30 -16.02 -10.21
CA GLN A 160 15.53 -15.36 -10.66
C GLN A 160 15.25 -14.36 -11.79
N ALA A 161 14.43 -14.72 -12.77
CA ALA A 161 14.06 -13.82 -13.87
C ALA A 161 13.30 -12.57 -13.36
N LEU A 162 12.37 -12.74 -12.40
CA LEU A 162 11.66 -11.63 -11.76
C LEU A 162 12.62 -10.73 -10.98
N GLN A 163 13.49 -11.31 -10.16
CA GLN A 163 14.48 -10.59 -9.37
C GLN A 163 15.40 -9.75 -10.27
N GLN A 164 15.93 -10.35 -11.34
CA GLN A 164 16.74 -9.64 -12.33
C GLN A 164 15.96 -8.52 -13.01
N SER A 165 14.69 -8.74 -13.35
CA SER A 165 13.88 -7.70 -13.97
C SER A 165 13.67 -6.51 -13.04
N TYR A 166 13.26 -6.73 -11.80
CA TYR A 166 13.06 -5.65 -10.82
C TYR A 166 14.37 -4.93 -10.47
N ALA A 167 15.48 -5.68 -10.32
CA ALA A 167 16.79 -5.12 -10.03
C ALA A 167 17.30 -4.17 -11.13
N ARG A 168 17.04 -4.47 -12.42
CA ARG A 168 17.37 -3.58 -13.54
C ARG A 168 16.70 -2.20 -13.43
N HIS A 169 15.61 -2.09 -12.67
CA HIS A 169 14.87 -0.84 -12.43
C HIS A 169 15.12 -0.26 -11.03
N GLY A 170 16.13 -0.76 -10.31
CA GLY A 170 16.54 -0.25 -9.00
C GLY A 170 15.66 -0.69 -7.84
N PHE A 171 14.93 -1.81 -7.98
CA PHE A 171 14.07 -2.33 -6.93
C PHE A 171 14.61 -3.61 -6.31
N ALA A 172 14.52 -3.71 -4.99
CA ALA A 172 14.74 -4.96 -4.28
C ALA A 172 13.51 -5.89 -4.43
N THR A 173 13.70 -7.17 -4.15
CA THR A 173 12.62 -8.17 -4.18
C THR A 173 12.74 -9.12 -3.00
N TYR A 174 11.61 -9.42 -2.39
CA TYR A 174 11.47 -10.32 -1.24
C TYR A 174 10.38 -11.34 -1.55
N VAL A 175 10.41 -12.50 -0.90
CA VAL A 175 9.34 -13.50 -1.02
C VAL A 175 8.52 -13.47 0.27
N ALA A 176 7.19 -13.52 0.16
CA ALA A 176 6.28 -13.29 1.28
C ALA A 176 6.54 -14.21 2.50
N ASN A 177 6.96 -15.45 2.29
CA ASN A 177 7.27 -16.39 3.38
C ASN A 177 8.57 -16.07 4.13
N ALA A 178 9.41 -15.19 3.60
CA ALA A 178 10.65 -14.72 4.24
C ALA A 178 10.44 -13.45 5.09
N LEU A 179 9.20 -12.95 5.18
CA LEU A 179 8.86 -11.75 5.91
C LEU A 179 8.04 -12.10 7.15
N SER A 180 8.39 -11.47 8.28
CA SER A 180 7.60 -11.54 9.50
C SER A 180 7.07 -10.17 9.86
N LEU A 181 5.76 -10.05 10.11
CA LEU A 181 5.17 -8.84 10.67
C LEU A 181 5.76 -8.61 12.07
N MET A 182 6.31 -7.43 12.33
CA MET A 182 6.71 -7.08 13.68
C MET A 182 5.44 -6.84 14.48
N VAL A 183 5.17 -7.69 15.46
CA VAL A 183 4.13 -7.43 16.45
C VAL A 183 4.67 -6.35 17.38
N SER A 184 4.15 -5.12 17.26
CA SER A 184 4.42 -4.09 18.27
C SER A 184 3.83 -4.54 19.61
N THR A 185 4.68 -4.88 20.57
CA THR A 185 4.32 -5.10 21.97
C THR A 185 4.16 -3.79 22.75
N ALA A 186 3.86 -2.69 22.08
CA ALA A 186 3.65 -1.40 22.71
C ALA A 186 2.26 -1.33 23.39
N THR A 187 2.24 -1.78 24.64
CA THR A 187 1.46 -1.27 25.79
C THR A 187 -0.06 -1.17 25.60
N LEU A 188 -0.76 -2.27 25.81
CA LEU A 188 -2.08 -2.25 26.46
C LEU A 188 -1.87 -2.01 27.95
N ASP A 189 -1.66 -0.76 28.36
CA ASP A 189 -1.77 -0.41 29.77
C ASP A 189 -2.31 1.01 29.98
N SER A 190 -3.32 1.09 30.83
CA SER A 190 -3.97 2.28 31.42
C SER A 190 -4.74 3.26 30.51
N HIS A 191 -6.04 2.98 30.32
CA HIS A 191 -7.07 3.94 30.73
C HIS A 191 -8.32 3.21 31.22
N ARG A 192 -8.21 2.68 32.45
CA ARG A 192 -9.35 2.45 33.33
C ARG A 192 -9.31 3.57 34.37
N SER A 193 -9.95 4.70 34.06
CA SER A 193 -10.35 5.71 35.04
C SER A 193 -11.87 5.77 34.97
N THR A 194 -12.54 5.04 35.88
CA THR A 194 -13.18 5.61 37.08
C THR A 194 -14.29 6.59 36.73
N VAL A 195 -15.46 6.04 36.41
CA VAL A 195 -16.74 6.69 36.71
C VAL A 195 -17.02 6.31 38.16
N ASP A 196 -16.51 7.11 39.09
CA ASP A 196 -17.02 7.16 40.45
C ASP A 196 -17.75 8.50 40.58
N GLY A 197 -18.99 8.44 41.05
CA GLY A 197 -19.91 9.55 41.05
C GLY A 197 -19.49 10.64 42.03
N LEU A 198 -20.06 11.83 41.85
CA LEU A 198 -20.60 12.59 42.97
C LEU A 198 -21.70 13.53 42.45
N ASP A 199 -22.77 13.45 43.21
CA ASP A 199 -24.09 14.03 43.12
C ASP A 199 -24.13 15.54 43.45
N ASP A 200 -25.23 16.13 43.01
CA ASP A 200 -25.98 17.24 43.61
C ASP A 200 -25.46 18.70 43.63
N GLY A 201 -26.41 19.61 43.42
CA GLY A 201 -26.33 20.97 43.98
C GLY A 201 -26.56 22.18 43.07
N MET A 202 -27.82 22.38 42.65
CA MET A 202 -28.60 23.64 42.75
C MET A 202 -28.05 25.01 42.25
N VAL A 203 -28.91 25.68 41.44
CA VAL A 203 -29.37 27.11 41.58
C VAL A 203 -28.41 28.21 41.05
N THR A 204 -28.77 29.25 40.27
CA THR A 204 -30.04 29.85 39.75
C THR A 204 -29.72 30.96 38.73
N LYS A 205 -30.79 31.50 38.10
CA LYS A 205 -30.98 32.79 37.40
C LYS A 205 -30.71 32.72 35.89
N ASN A 206 -31.63 33.06 34.99
CA ASN A 206 -32.80 33.95 35.05
C ASN A 206 -33.91 33.44 34.11
#